data_AF-A0A928ZA13-F1
#
_entry.id   AF-A0A928ZA13-F1
#
_cell.length_a   1.000
_cell.length_b   1.000
_cell.length_c   1.000
_cell.angle_alpha   90.00
_cell.angle_beta   90.00
_cell.angle_gamma   90.00
#
_symmetry.space_group_name_H-M   'P 1'
#
loop_
_entity.id
_entity.type
_entity.pdbx_description
1 polymer ?
#
loop_
_entity_poly.entity_id
_entity_poly.type
_entity_poly.pdbx_seq_one_letter_code
_entity_poly.pdbx_strand_id
1 'polypeptide(L)'
;MASSKPETSPTSLLRQHAEQQFAEELNVLQQMDKKQRPPNWLLSPHAVAIYILGGTLENGFEVSPKYIGDRRPIEIAIATLTTDRALLLLGVPGTAKSWVSEHLAAAISGNSTLSIQGTAGISEEAIRYGWNYARLLSEGPSME
;
A
#
# COMPACT_ATOMS: atom_id res chain seq x y z
N MET A 1 0.02 47.05 -16.60
CA MET A 1 1.10 46.21 -16.03
C MET A 1 0.46 44.92 -15.55
N ALA A 2 0.53 43.86 -16.36
CA ALA A 2 0.00 42.55 -16.01
C ALA A 2 0.96 41.88 -15.01
N SER A 3 0.44 41.51 -13.84
CA SER A 3 1.18 40.73 -12.85
C SER A 3 1.13 39.27 -13.24
N SER A 4 2.25 38.71 -13.69
CA SER A 4 2.40 37.29 -13.99
C SER A 4 2.37 36.48 -12.70
N LYS A 5 1.42 35.55 -12.60
CA LYS A 5 1.37 34.51 -11.55
C LYS A 5 2.71 33.77 -11.47
N PRO A 6 3.24 33.46 -10.27
CA PRO A 6 4.39 32.59 -10.16
C PRO A 6 4.01 31.19 -10.65
N GLU A 7 4.73 30.70 -11.66
CA GLU A 7 4.66 29.31 -12.10
C GLU A 7 5.13 28.43 -10.93
N THR A 8 4.22 27.61 -10.40
CA THR A 8 4.56 26.57 -9.43
C THR A 8 5.43 25.53 -10.12
N SER A 9 6.72 25.54 -9.80
CA SER A 9 7.67 24.48 -10.12
C SER A 9 7.05 23.12 -9.77
N PRO A 10 7.12 22.09 -10.64
CA PRO A 10 6.60 20.78 -10.29
C PRO A 10 7.36 20.30 -9.06
N THR A 11 6.66 20.07 -7.96
CA THR A 11 7.22 19.45 -6.76
C THR A 11 7.86 18.14 -7.20
N SER A 12 9.19 18.08 -7.28
CA SER A 12 9.90 16.87 -7.67
C SER A 12 9.71 15.84 -6.56
N LEU A 13 8.67 15.02 -6.68
CA LEU A 13 8.41 13.89 -5.78
C LEU A 13 9.63 12.97 -5.82
N LEU A 14 10.30 12.84 -4.67
CA LEU A 14 11.49 11.99 -4.53
C LEU A 14 11.17 10.50 -4.72
N ARG A 15 9.96 10.09 -4.32
CA ARG A 15 9.42 8.75 -4.56
C ARG A 15 7.90 8.82 -4.69
N GLN A 16 7.36 8.17 -5.70
CA GLN A 16 5.92 7.99 -5.83
C GLN A 16 5.45 6.85 -4.92
N HIS A 17 4.14 6.80 -4.66
CA HIS A 17 3.54 5.65 -3.97
C HIS A 17 3.63 4.39 -4.84
N ALA A 18 3.61 3.22 -4.20
CA ALA A 18 3.80 1.95 -4.89
C ALA A 18 2.80 1.73 -6.05
N GLU A 19 1.54 2.10 -5.87
CA GLU A 19 0.49 2.01 -6.88
C GLU A 19 0.72 2.92 -8.09
N GLN A 20 1.45 4.03 -7.93
CA GLN A 20 1.79 4.94 -9.02
C GLN A 20 3.10 4.52 -9.70
N GLN A 21 4.12 4.22 -8.90
CA GLN A 21 5.44 3.84 -9.39
C GLN A 21 5.39 2.51 -10.17
N PHE A 22 4.57 1.56 -9.73
CA PHE A 22 4.44 0.22 -10.32
C PHE A 22 3.07 0.01 -10.98
N ALA A 23 2.44 1.10 -11.43
CA ALA A 23 1.11 1.07 -12.05
C ALA A 23 1.05 0.11 -13.24
N GLU A 24 2.08 0.11 -14.10
CA GLU A 24 2.14 -0.78 -15.26
C GLU A 24 2.13 -2.26 -14.84
N GLU A 25 3.02 -2.65 -13.93
CA GLU A 25 3.10 -4.03 -13.45
C GLU A 25 1.79 -4.49 -12.80
N LEU A 26 1.18 -3.63 -11.97
CA LEU A 26 -0.10 -3.90 -11.31
C LEU A 26 -1.24 -4.06 -12.32
N ASN A 27 -1.29 -3.20 -13.35
CA ASN A 27 -2.30 -3.27 -14.41
C ASN A 27 -2.18 -4.54 -15.24
N VAL A 28 -0.96 -4.92 -15.64
CA VAL A 28 -0.72 -6.16 -16.40
C VAL A 28 -1.11 -7.38 -15.56
N LEU A 29 -0.72 -7.39 -14.28
CA LEU A 29 -1.11 -8.46 -13.36
C LEU A 29 -2.63 -8.55 -13.22
N GLN A 30 -3.33 -7.43 -13.08
CA GLN A 30 -4.78 -7.43 -12.91
C GLN A 30 -5.52 -7.97 -14.15
N GLN A 31 -5.00 -7.70 -15.35
CA GLN A 31 -5.54 -8.22 -16.61
C GLN A 31 -5.29 -9.73 -16.77
N MET A 32 -4.13 -10.21 -16.32
CA MET A 32 -3.75 -11.63 -16.43
C MET A 32 -4.29 -12.48 -15.28
N ASP A 33 -4.66 -11.87 -14.15
CA ASP A 33 -5.12 -12.57 -12.96
C ASP A 33 -6.53 -13.15 -13.11
N LYS A 34 -6.58 -14.44 -13.46
CA LYS A 34 -7.81 -15.24 -13.61
C LYS A 34 -8.20 -16.03 -12.35
N LYS A 35 -7.45 -15.88 -11.26
CA LYS A 35 -7.65 -16.67 -10.04
C LYS A 35 -8.70 -16.04 -9.12
N GLN A 36 -9.21 -16.82 -8.17
CA GLN A 36 -10.19 -16.33 -7.20
C GLN A 36 -9.60 -15.20 -6.35
N ARG A 37 -10.36 -14.12 -6.22
CA ARG A 37 -10.01 -12.95 -5.40
C ARG A 37 -10.86 -12.95 -4.12
N PRO A 38 -10.26 -12.74 -2.94
CA PRO A 38 -11.02 -12.46 -1.72
C PRO A 38 -11.87 -11.18 -1.87
N PRO A 39 -12.88 -10.98 -1.01
CA PRO A 39 -13.67 -9.74 -1.00
C PRO A 39 -12.76 -8.51 -0.84
N ASN A 40 -13.04 -7.45 -1.60
CA ASN A 40 -12.31 -6.18 -1.59
C ASN A 40 -10.84 -6.23 -2.05
N TRP A 41 -10.37 -7.36 -2.59
CA TRP A 41 -9.02 -7.45 -3.16
C TRP A 41 -9.02 -7.16 -4.66
N LEU A 42 -8.08 -6.34 -5.11
CA LEU A 42 -7.88 -6.05 -6.54
C LEU A 42 -7.18 -7.18 -7.29
N LEU A 43 -6.28 -7.89 -6.61
CA LEU A 43 -5.49 -9.01 -7.13
C LEU A 43 -5.74 -10.28 -6.31
N SER A 44 -5.58 -11.44 -6.93
CA SER A 44 -5.59 -12.73 -6.21
C SER A 44 -4.35 -12.87 -5.34
N PRO A 45 -4.37 -13.72 -4.29
CA PRO A 45 -3.21 -13.97 -3.42
C PRO A 45 -1.96 -14.38 -4.20
N HIS A 46 -2.16 -15.11 -5.30
CA HIS A 46 -1.10 -15.54 -6.19
C HIS A 46 -0.52 -14.37 -7.01
N ALA A 47 -1.38 -13.50 -7.55
CA ALA A 47 -0.92 -12.31 -8.27
C ALA A 47 -0.19 -11.33 -7.33
N VAL A 48 -0.65 -11.18 -6.08
CA VAL A 48 0.07 -10.40 -5.04
C VAL A 48 1.45 -11.00 -4.76
N ALA A 49 1.56 -12.34 -4.66
CA ALA A 49 2.85 -12.99 -4.46
C ALA A 49 3.82 -12.75 -5.65
N ILE A 50 3.33 -12.84 -6.90
CA ILE A 50 4.14 -12.52 -8.09
C ILE A 50 4.57 -11.06 -8.08
N TYR A 51 3.65 -10.13 -7.76
CA TYR A 51 3.96 -8.71 -7.65
C TYR A 51 5.13 -8.41 -6.69
N ILE A 52 5.13 -9.05 -5.51
CA ILE A 52 6.12 -8.79 -4.46
C ILE A 52 7.43 -9.54 -4.71
N LEU A 53 7.35 -10.82 -5.06
CA LEU A 53 8.51 -11.70 -5.19
C LEU A 53 9.14 -11.66 -6.59
N GLY A 54 8.48 -11.00 -7.54
CA GLY A 54 8.87 -10.97 -8.94
C GLY A 54 8.56 -12.28 -9.66
N GLY A 55 8.67 -12.25 -10.99
CA GLY A 55 8.49 -13.41 -11.85
C GLY A 55 8.06 -13.02 -13.26
N THR A 56 8.08 -13.99 -14.17
CA THR A 56 7.62 -13.80 -15.55
C THR A 56 6.20 -14.31 -15.69
N LEU A 57 5.33 -13.48 -16.26
CA LEU A 57 3.94 -13.81 -16.56
C LEU A 57 3.83 -14.66 -17.83
N GLU A 58 2.67 -15.29 -18.03
CA GLU A 58 2.39 -16.15 -19.21
C GLU A 58 2.54 -15.40 -20.54
N ASN A 59 2.31 -14.08 -20.55
CA ASN A 59 2.48 -13.21 -21.71
C ASN A 59 3.94 -12.77 -21.94
N GLY A 60 4.89 -13.26 -21.13
CA GLY A 60 6.30 -12.89 -21.20
C GLY A 60 6.67 -11.59 -20.49
N PHE A 61 5.71 -10.89 -19.87
CA PHE A 61 6.00 -9.68 -19.10
C PHE A 61 6.76 -10.02 -17.81
N GLU A 62 7.85 -9.30 -17.54
CA GLU A 62 8.69 -9.50 -16.35
C GLU A 62 8.28 -8.54 -15.23
N VAL A 63 7.88 -9.10 -14.10
CA VAL A 63 7.54 -8.36 -12.88
C VAL A 63 8.80 -8.28 -12.02
N SER A 64 9.22 -7.05 -11.71
CA SER A 64 10.41 -6.81 -10.90
C SER A 64 10.21 -7.29 -9.45
N PRO A 65 11.19 -7.91 -8.78
CA PRO A 65 11.05 -8.29 -7.37
C PRO A 65 11.15 -7.05 -6.46
N LYS A 66 10.15 -6.85 -5.59
CA LYS A 66 10.14 -5.76 -4.58
C LYS A 66 10.68 -6.23 -3.25
N TYR A 67 10.67 -7.54 -3.02
CA TYR A 67 11.23 -8.18 -1.85
C TYR A 67 12.29 -9.20 -2.28
N ILE A 68 13.52 -9.02 -1.77
CA ILE A 68 14.64 -9.92 -1.99
C ILE A 68 14.90 -10.63 -0.66
N GLY A 69 14.56 -11.91 -0.58
CA GLY A 69 14.69 -12.70 0.64
C GLY A 69 13.93 -14.02 0.57
N ASP A 70 13.66 -14.60 1.74
CA ASP A 70 12.85 -15.82 1.84
C ASP A 70 11.41 -15.56 1.39
N ARG A 71 10.89 -16.40 0.50
CA ARG A 71 9.53 -16.30 -0.01
C ARG A 71 8.49 -16.58 1.09
N ARG A 72 8.84 -17.46 2.03
CA ARG A 72 7.93 -17.99 3.04
C ARG A 72 7.28 -16.90 3.91
N PRO A 73 8.00 -15.89 4.44
CA PRO A 73 7.39 -14.76 5.14
C PRO A 73 6.33 -14.00 4.33
N ILE A 74 6.57 -13.77 3.03
CA ILE A 74 5.62 -13.05 2.17
C ILE A 74 4.37 -13.90 1.93
N GLU A 75 4.53 -15.20 1.68
CA GLU A 75 3.41 -16.12 1.50
C GLU A 75 2.55 -16.23 2.78
N ILE A 76 3.18 -16.28 3.96
CA ILE A 76 2.47 -16.24 5.25
C ILE A 76 1.74 -14.92 5.45
N ALA A 77 2.36 -13.79 5.11
CA ALA A 77 1.73 -12.47 5.21
C ALA A 77 0.47 -12.38 4.34
N ILE A 78 0.57 -12.82 3.08
CA ILE A 78 -0.57 -12.86 2.15
C ILE A 78 -1.65 -13.80 2.70
N ALA A 79 -1.31 -15.02 3.09
CA ALA A 79 -2.27 -15.99 3.63
C ALA A 79 -2.97 -15.45 4.89
N THR A 80 -2.25 -14.74 5.75
CA THR A 80 -2.85 -14.09 6.93
C THR A 80 -3.90 -13.06 6.52
N LEU A 81 -3.57 -12.18 5.56
CA LEU A 81 -4.48 -11.14 5.08
C LEU A 81 -5.67 -11.68 4.27
N THR A 82 -5.56 -12.88 3.68
CA THR A 82 -6.72 -13.52 3.03
C THR A 82 -7.79 -13.95 4.02
N THR A 83 -7.45 -14.00 5.31
CA THR A 83 -8.40 -14.24 6.40
C THR A 83 -8.77 -12.92 7.06
N ASP A 84 -9.77 -12.93 7.94
CA ASP A 84 -10.21 -11.75 8.69
C ASP A 84 -9.27 -11.41 9.87
N ARG A 85 -7.95 -11.43 9.62
CA ARG A 85 -6.88 -11.23 10.61
C ARG A 85 -5.99 -10.05 10.25
N ALA A 86 -5.54 -9.34 11.27
CA ALA A 86 -4.51 -8.33 11.15
C ALA A 86 -3.12 -8.97 10.96
N LEU A 87 -2.24 -8.27 10.23
CA LEU A 87 -0.85 -8.64 10.02
C LEU A 87 0.07 -7.73 10.84
N LEU A 88 0.98 -8.32 11.62
CA LEU A 88 2.03 -7.61 12.34
C LEU A 88 3.41 -7.99 11.79
N LEU A 89 4.11 -7.01 11.21
CA LEU A 89 5.48 -7.19 10.71
C LEU A 89 6.49 -6.81 11.80
N LEU A 90 7.20 -7.79 12.35
CA LEU A 90 8.21 -7.61 13.39
C LEU A 90 9.62 -7.86 12.86
N GLY A 91 10.58 -7.06 13.31
CA GLY A 91 11.99 -7.23 12.97
C GLY A 91 12.84 -5.99 13.22
N VAL A 92 14.16 -6.15 13.17
CA VAL A 92 15.17 -5.09 13.36
C VAL A 92 14.93 -3.90 12.42
N PRO A 93 15.22 -2.65 12.81
CA PRO A 93 15.14 -1.50 11.89
C PRO A 93 15.90 -1.76 10.57
N GLY A 94 15.35 -1.30 9.44
CA GLY A 94 15.96 -1.48 8.12
C GLY A 94 15.60 -2.78 7.38
N THR A 95 14.78 -3.67 7.94
CA THR A 95 14.38 -4.95 7.30
C THR A 95 13.19 -4.86 6.34
N ALA A 96 13.04 -3.73 5.63
CA ALA A 96 11.98 -3.50 4.63
C ALA A 96 10.51 -3.66 5.10
N LYS A 97 10.22 -3.65 6.41
CA LYS A 97 8.84 -3.80 6.94
C LYS A 97 7.85 -2.81 6.32
N SER A 98 8.18 -1.51 6.33
CA SER A 98 7.31 -0.48 5.77
C SER A 98 7.16 -0.61 4.26
N TRP A 99 8.24 -0.98 3.56
CA TRP A 99 8.24 -1.22 2.12
C TRP A 99 7.31 -2.39 1.75
N VAL A 100 7.44 -3.53 2.41
CA VAL A 100 6.57 -4.69 2.19
C VAL A 100 5.11 -4.36 2.54
N SER A 101 4.86 -3.63 3.63
CA SER A 101 3.50 -3.21 4.00
C SER A 101 2.86 -2.32 2.93
N GLU A 102 3.62 -1.38 2.36
CA GLU A 102 3.15 -0.47 1.32
C GLU A 102 2.81 -1.22 0.03
N HIS A 103 3.70 -2.13 -0.39
CA HIS A 103 3.46 -2.97 -1.57
C HIS A 103 2.30 -3.95 -1.38
N LEU A 104 2.12 -4.51 -0.17
CA LEU A 104 0.95 -5.32 0.14
C LEU A 104 -0.33 -4.50 0.05
N ALA A 105 -0.36 -3.29 0.62
CA ALA A 105 -1.51 -2.40 0.52
C ALA A 105 -1.81 -2.02 -0.93
N ALA A 106 -0.81 -1.58 -1.70
CA ALA A 106 -0.98 -1.23 -3.11
C ALA A 106 -1.51 -2.41 -3.95
N ALA A 107 -0.99 -3.63 -3.74
CA ALA A 107 -1.42 -4.81 -4.50
C ALA A 107 -2.82 -5.31 -4.09
N ILE A 108 -3.18 -5.20 -2.81
CA ILE A 108 -4.43 -5.73 -2.28
C ILE A 108 -5.58 -4.73 -2.46
N SER A 109 -5.43 -3.49 -1.99
CA SER A 109 -6.49 -2.48 -1.98
C SER A 109 -6.34 -1.41 -3.06
N GLY A 110 -5.20 -1.34 -3.75
CA GLY A 110 -4.91 -0.28 -4.72
C GLY A 110 -4.59 1.07 -4.10
N ASN A 111 -4.46 1.14 -2.78
CA ASN A 111 -4.19 2.39 -2.06
C ASN A 111 -3.28 2.12 -0.87
N SER A 112 -2.05 2.63 -0.93
CA SER A 112 -1.07 2.53 0.15
C SER A 112 -0.96 3.81 0.99
N THR A 113 -1.78 4.83 0.72
CA THR A 113 -1.69 6.15 1.36
C THR A 113 -2.33 6.19 2.75
N LEU A 114 -3.06 5.15 3.13
CA LEU A 114 -3.70 5.02 4.44
C LEU A 114 -2.69 4.48 5.48
N SER A 115 -1.66 5.29 5.79
CA SER A 115 -0.64 4.95 6.79
C SER A 115 -0.77 5.83 8.03
N ILE A 116 -0.72 5.21 9.20
CA ILE A 116 -0.65 5.90 10.49
C ILE A 116 0.74 5.66 11.09
N GLN A 117 1.48 6.74 11.33
CA GLN A 117 2.80 6.66 11.96
C GLN A 117 2.64 6.76 13.48
N GLY A 118 2.92 5.64 14.17
CA GLY A 118 2.95 5.56 15.62
C GLY A 118 4.19 6.22 16.22
N THR A 119 4.01 7.10 17.20
CA THR A 119 5.09 7.48 18.15
C THR A 119 4.61 7.19 19.58
N ALA A 120 5.54 7.08 20.53
CA ALA A 120 5.25 6.71 21.93
C ALA A 120 4.26 7.66 22.63
N GLY A 121 4.02 8.86 22.09
CA GLY A 121 3.07 9.85 22.62
C GLY A 121 1.69 9.87 21.96
N ILE A 122 1.37 8.96 21.03
CA ILE A 122 0.06 8.95 20.37
C ILE A 122 -0.98 8.33 21.31
N SER A 123 -1.90 9.15 21.81
CA SER A 123 -3.06 8.69 22.57
C SER A 123 -4.07 8.00 21.65
N GLU A 124 -4.89 7.12 22.21
CA GLU A 124 -6.00 6.48 21.48
C GLU A 124 -6.95 7.52 20.87
N GLU A 125 -7.18 8.62 21.57
CA GLU A 125 -7.97 9.76 21.07
C GLU A 125 -7.37 10.34 19.79
N ALA A 126 -6.04 10.48 19.71
CA ALA A 126 -5.39 10.97 18.49
C ALA A 126 -5.57 10.01 17.30
N ILE A 127 -5.72 8.70 17.54
CA ILE A 127 -6.00 7.73 16.48
C ILE A 127 -7.48 7.80 16.08
N ARG A 128 -8.40 7.84 17.05
CA ARG A 128 -9.86 7.85 16.79
C ARG A 128 -10.37 9.17 16.23
N TYR A 129 -9.74 10.28 16.61
CA TYR A 129 -10.25 11.64 16.40
C TYR A 129 -9.24 12.61 15.80
N GLY A 130 -7.96 12.24 15.75
CA GLY A 130 -6.89 13.13 15.29
C GLY A 130 -6.87 13.41 13.80
N TRP A 131 -7.66 12.68 12.99
CA TRP A 131 -7.78 12.93 11.55
C TRP A 131 -8.30 14.33 11.24
N ASN A 132 -9.23 14.86 12.06
CA ASN A 132 -9.67 16.24 11.99
C ASN A 132 -10.38 16.66 13.29
N TYR A 133 -9.60 16.97 14.33
CA TYR A 133 -10.14 17.36 15.64
C TYR A 133 -11.05 18.61 15.57
N ALA A 134 -10.74 19.53 14.66
CA ALA A 134 -11.57 20.70 14.40
C ALA A 134 -12.96 20.30 13.85
N ARG A 135 -13.02 19.32 12.96
CA ARG A 135 -14.28 18.78 12.42
C ARG A 135 -15.06 17.99 13.49
N LEU A 136 -14.38 17.24 14.36
CA LEU A 136 -15.04 16.58 15.49
C LEU A 136 -15.69 17.61 16.44
N LEU A 137 -15.00 18.73 16.72
CA LEU A 137 -15.54 19.79 17.57
C LEU A 137 -16.74 20.51 16.94
N SER A 138 -16.76 20.67 15.61
CA SER A 138 -17.84 21.36 14.91
C SER A 138 -19.05 20.49 14.59
N GLU A 139 -18.83 19.22 14.22
CA GLU A 139 -19.87 18.32 13.69
C GLU A 139 -20.26 17.21 14.66
N GLY A 140 -19.47 16.99 15.72
CA GLY A 140 -19.63 15.84 16.62
C GLY A 140 -19.21 14.52 15.98
N PRO A 141 -19.24 13.41 16.73
CA PRO A 141 -18.92 12.09 16.18
C PRO A 141 -20.02 11.64 15.21
N SER A 142 -19.72 11.59 13.91
CA SER A 142 -20.59 11.09 12.84
C SER A 142 -19.93 9.92 12.07
N MET A 143 -20.72 9.15 11.34
CA MET A 143 -20.26 8.01 10.51
C MET A 143 -19.87 8.42 9.07
N GLU A 144 -19.85 9.72 8.78
CA GLU A 144 -19.50 10.29 7.46
C GLU A 144 -17.99 10.53 7.28
#